data_AF-A0AAW4BL93-F1
#
_entry.id   AF-A0AAW4BL93-F1
#
_cell.length_a   1.000
_cell.length_b   1.000
_cell.length_c   1.000
_cell.angle_alpha   90.00
_cell.angle_beta   90.00
_cell.angle_gamma   90.00
#
_symmetry.space_group_name_H-M   'P 1'
#
loop_
_entity.id
_entity.type
_entity.pdbx_description
1 polymer ?
#
loop_
_entity_poly.entity_id
_entity_poly.type
_entity_poly.pdbx_seq_one_letter_code
_entity_poly.pdbx_strand_id
1 'polypeptide(L)'
;LNMAKRNPYSRYLPWLTYHPKKKAHLLTDNTIAYFYELTPLNYAGMEQIKNIASALKQPFPDGTVIQFIMAPDSDIEFIMNYYKERKSRKNEVGQIMTDETAKFIQDGIQGLAKN
;
A
#
# COMPACT_ATOMS: atom_id res chain seq x y z
N LEU A 1 -2.06 -17.27 -17.60
CA LEU A 1 -2.35 -16.18 -16.64
C LEU A 1 -1.57 -16.45 -15.36
N ASN A 2 -0.65 -15.55 -14.97
CA ASN A 2 0.12 -15.71 -13.74
C ASN A 2 -0.67 -15.06 -12.60
N MET A 3 -1.50 -15.85 -11.91
CA MET A 3 -2.47 -15.38 -10.89
C MET A 3 -1.82 -14.88 -9.59
N ALA A 4 -0.49 -14.98 -9.45
CA ALA A 4 0.25 -14.59 -8.26
C ALA A 4 0.76 -13.13 -8.27
N LYS A 5 0.56 -12.38 -9.36
CA LYS A 5 1.09 -11.02 -9.50
C LYS A 5 0.00 -9.98 -9.31
N ARG A 6 0.12 -9.14 -8.27
CA ARG A 6 -0.77 -8.00 -8.01
C ARG A 6 -0.82 -7.10 -9.25
N ASN A 7 -2.03 -6.86 -9.78
CA ASN A 7 -2.24 -5.87 -10.81
C ASN A 7 -2.18 -4.48 -10.16
N PRO A 8 -1.29 -3.57 -10.63
CA PRO A 8 -1.19 -2.24 -10.05
C PRO A 8 -2.49 -1.46 -10.28
N TYR A 9 -3.02 -0.82 -9.23
CA TYR A 9 -4.27 -0.03 -9.33
C TYR A 9 -4.13 1.14 -10.30
N SER A 10 -2.91 1.67 -10.42
CA SER A 10 -2.56 2.73 -11.39
C SER A 10 -2.90 2.39 -12.84
N ARG A 11 -3.02 1.09 -13.20
CA ARG A 11 -3.45 0.66 -14.54
C ARG A 11 -4.89 1.02 -14.88
N TYR A 12 -5.74 1.19 -13.87
CA TYR A 12 -7.16 1.50 -14.05
C TYR A 12 -7.46 3.00 -13.96
N LEU A 13 -6.43 3.83 -13.72
CA LEU A 13 -6.57 5.28 -13.71
C LEU A 13 -6.68 5.83 -15.13
N PRO A 14 -7.39 6.96 -15.35
CA PRO A 14 -7.70 7.48 -16.68
C PRO A 14 -6.53 8.27 -17.29
N TRP A 15 -5.36 7.65 -17.42
CA TRP A 15 -4.20 8.25 -18.07
C TRP A 15 -4.06 7.79 -19.53
N LEU A 16 -3.68 8.73 -20.39
CA LEU A 16 -3.49 8.54 -21.83
C LEU A 16 -2.08 8.06 -22.16
N THR A 17 -1.07 8.67 -21.53
CA THR A 17 0.34 8.35 -21.79
C THR A 17 1.22 8.66 -20.59
N TYR A 18 2.41 8.05 -20.57
CA TYR A 18 3.41 8.21 -19.52
C TYR A 18 4.68 8.87 -20.08
N HIS A 19 5.15 9.92 -19.41
CA HIS A 19 6.38 10.61 -19.75
C HIS A 19 7.56 10.06 -18.91
N PRO A 20 8.50 9.27 -19.50
CA PRO A 20 9.50 8.54 -18.72
C PRO A 20 10.50 9.43 -17.97
N LYS A 21 10.95 10.56 -18.56
CA LYS A 21 11.91 11.45 -17.88
C LYS A 21 11.31 12.20 -16.69
N LYS A 22 10.05 12.61 -16.80
CA LYS A 22 9.34 13.38 -15.77
C LYS A 22 8.61 12.49 -14.77
N LYS A 23 8.49 11.19 -15.08
CA LYS A 23 7.70 10.21 -14.32
C LYS A 23 6.28 10.69 -14.05
N ALA A 24 5.66 11.27 -15.09
CA ALA A 24 4.35 11.92 -15.02
C ALA A 24 3.40 11.31 -16.04
N HIS A 25 2.11 11.41 -15.76
CA HIS A 25 1.03 10.91 -16.62
C HIS A 25 0.22 12.08 -17.17
N LEU A 26 -0.18 11.99 -18.44
CA LEU A 26 -1.21 12.86 -19.02
C LEU A 26 -2.56 12.18 -18.81
N LEU A 27 -3.52 12.90 -18.21
CA LEU A 27 -4.87 12.40 -17.98
C LEU A 27 -5.81 12.73 -19.15
N THR A 28 -6.96 12.05 -19.21
CA THR A 28 -7.99 12.25 -20.26
C THR A 28 -8.59 13.66 -20.27
N ASP A 29 -8.52 14.38 -19.16
CA ASP A 29 -8.98 15.77 -19.00
C ASP A 29 -7.88 16.80 -19.33
N ASN A 30 -6.77 16.36 -19.94
CA ASN A 30 -5.62 17.18 -20.31
C ASN A 30 -4.85 17.77 -19.10
N THR A 31 -4.96 17.15 -17.92
CA THR A 31 -4.14 17.49 -16.74
C THR A 31 -2.92 16.57 -16.59
N ILE A 32 -1.96 16.98 -15.77
CA ILE A 32 -0.76 16.19 -15.45
C ILE A 32 -0.90 15.61 -14.04
N ALA A 33 -0.68 14.30 -13.92
CA ALA A 33 -0.72 13.60 -12.64
C ALA A 33 0.58 12.85 -12.32
N TYR A 34 0.84 12.74 -11.02
CA TYR A 34 1.87 11.87 -10.46
C TYR A 34 1.19 10.80 -9.63
N PHE A 35 1.45 9.53 -9.94
CA PHE A 35 0.87 8.40 -9.23
C PHE A 35 1.92 7.72 -8.36
N TYR A 36 1.58 7.52 -7.09
CA TYR A 36 2.40 6.79 -6.13
C TYR A 36 1.58 5.62 -5.60
N GLU A 37 1.97 4.41 -5.97
CA GLU A 37 1.32 3.21 -5.47
C GLU A 37 2.08 2.68 -4.26
N LEU A 38 1.48 2.83 -3.09
CA LEU A 38 2.03 2.33 -1.84
C LEU A 38 1.50 0.91 -1.61
N THR A 39 2.40 -0.06 -1.46
CA THR A 39 2.03 -1.39 -0.94
C THR A 39 1.90 -1.27 0.57
N PRO A 40 0.94 -1.95 1.23
CA PRO A 40 0.79 -1.89 2.69
C PRO A 40 2.13 -2.14 3.37
N LEU A 41 2.62 -1.11 4.06
CA LEU A 41 3.77 -1.25 4.94
C LEU A 41 3.23 -1.95 6.18
N ASN A 42 3.55 -3.24 6.35
CA ASN A 42 3.20 -4.02 7.55
C ASN A 42 3.59 -3.27 8.84
N TYR A 43 4.61 -2.40 8.76
CA TYR A 43 5.02 -1.48 9.81
C TYR A 43 5.44 -0.15 9.18
N ALA A 44 4.49 0.76 8.93
CA ALA A 44 4.83 2.16 8.73
C ALA A 44 5.23 2.74 10.09
N GLY A 45 6.52 2.96 10.31
CA GLY A 45 6.99 3.68 11.48
C GLY A 45 6.51 5.14 11.48
N MET A 46 6.55 5.78 12.64
CA MET A 46 6.14 7.18 12.80
C MET A 46 6.92 8.14 11.90
N GLU A 47 8.15 7.80 11.54
CA GLU A 47 8.98 8.58 10.61
C GLU A 47 8.40 8.56 9.19
N GLN A 48 7.98 7.40 8.67
CA GLN A 48 7.37 7.29 7.35
C GLN A 48 6.07 8.08 7.27
N ILE A 49 5.26 8.03 8.33
CA ILE A 49 4.03 8.81 8.44
C ILE A 49 4.34 10.32 8.43
N LYS A 50 5.35 10.75 9.19
CA LYS A 50 5.80 12.15 9.20
C LYS A 50 6.28 12.61 7.84
N ASN A 51 6.98 11.77 7.09
CA ASN A 51 7.47 12.10 5.75
C ASN A 51 6.31 12.30 4.76
N ILE A 52 5.30 11.43 4.79
CA ILE A 52 4.08 11.60 3.98
C ILE A 52 3.36 12.89 4.39
N ALA A 53 3.14 13.10 5.68
CA ALA A 53 2.50 14.31 6.18
C ALA A 53 3.27 15.59 5.80
N SER A 54 4.60 15.54 5.79
CA SER A 54 5.46 16.65 5.38
C SER A 54 5.31 16.95 3.88
N ALA A 55 5.30 15.92 3.03
CA ALA A 55 5.09 16.08 1.59
C ALA A 55 3.73 16.75 1.28
N LEU A 56 2.69 16.42 2.04
CA LEU A 56 1.35 17.01 1.90
C LEU A 56 1.26 18.45 2.37
N LYS A 57 2.19 18.90 3.22
CA LYS A 57 2.26 20.28 3.72
C LYS A 57 3.07 21.21 2.80
N GLN A 58 3.65 20.69 1.72
CA GLN A 58 4.38 21.52 0.78
C GLN A 58 3.44 22.49 0.06
N PRO A 59 3.92 23.67 -0.32
CA PRO A 59 3.13 24.57 -1.16
C PRO A 59 2.96 23.94 -2.53
N PHE A 60 1.70 23.70 -2.92
CA PHE A 60 1.33 23.26 -4.25
C PHE A 60 0.79 24.43 -5.06
N PRO A 61 0.95 24.43 -6.40
CA PRO A 61 0.30 25.40 -7.25
C PRO A 61 -1.22 25.38 -7.08
N ASP A 62 -1.86 26.54 -7.27
CA ASP A 62 -3.31 26.66 -7.23
C ASP A 62 -3.98 25.69 -8.20
N GLY A 63 -5.05 25.05 -7.74
CA GLY A 63 -5.79 24.04 -8.52
C GLY A 63 -5.20 22.63 -8.46
N THR A 64 -4.13 22.39 -7.68
CA THR A 64 -3.62 21.02 -7.45
C THR A 64 -4.63 20.19 -6.67
N VAL A 65 -4.96 19.00 -7.18
CA VAL A 65 -5.80 18.00 -6.51
C VAL A 65 -4.92 16.88 -5.96
N ILE A 66 -5.05 16.60 -4.65
CA ILE A 66 -4.40 15.47 -4.00
C ILE A 66 -5.48 14.43 -3.65
N GLN A 67 -5.32 13.20 -4.14
CA GLN A 67 -6.27 12.12 -3.92
C GLN A 67 -5.57 10.89 -3.31
N PHE A 68 -6.20 10.32 -2.29
CA PHE A 68 -5.80 9.03 -1.71
C PHE A 68 -6.84 7.97 -2.05
N ILE A 69 -6.37 6.86 -2.61
CA ILE A 69 -7.20 5.68 -2.89
C ILE A 69 -6.67 4.56 -1.99
N MET A 70 -7.45 4.23 -0.96
CA MET A 70 -7.16 3.10 -0.08
C MET A 70 -8.08 1.95 -0.50
N ALA A 71 -7.49 0.86 -0.96
CA ALA A 71 -8.20 -0.36 -1.29
C ALA A 71 -7.85 -1.41 -0.23
N PRO A 72 -8.71 -1.63 0.79
CA PRO A 72 -8.52 -2.73 1.72
C PRO A 72 -8.63 -4.06 0.95
N ASP A 73 -7.63 -4.92 1.09
CA ASP A 73 -7.70 -6.28 0.56
C ASP A 73 -8.21 -7.19 1.67
N SER A 74 -9.37 -7.82 1.45
CA SER A 74 -9.96 -8.74 2.42
C SER A 74 -9.39 -10.15 2.33
N ASP A 75 -8.73 -10.49 1.22
CA ASP A 75 -8.14 -11.81 1.01
C ASP A 75 -6.62 -11.75 1.15
N ILE A 76 -6.17 -11.63 2.40
CA ILE A 76 -4.74 -11.63 2.73
C ILE A 76 -4.25 -13.00 3.20
N GLU A 77 -5.08 -14.04 3.16
CA GLU A 77 -4.77 -15.35 3.73
C GLU A 77 -3.50 -15.95 3.10
N PHE A 78 -3.38 -15.85 1.76
CA PHE A 78 -2.18 -16.28 1.05
C PHE A 78 -0.92 -15.55 1.53
N ILE A 79 -1.00 -14.24 1.77
CA ILE A 79 0.13 -13.43 2.25
C ILE A 79 0.51 -13.86 3.68
N MET A 80 -0.47 -14.14 4.53
CA MET A 80 -0.25 -14.58 5.91
C MET A 80 0.37 -15.99 5.95
N ASN A 81 -0.11 -16.91 5.12
CA ASN A 81 0.48 -18.24 4.99
C ASN A 81 1.94 -18.16 4.53
N TYR A 82 2.21 -17.33 3.52
CA TYR A 82 3.57 -17.10 3.04
C TYR A 82 4.49 -16.45 4.09
N TYR A 83 3.96 -15.52 4.90
CA TYR A 83 4.67 -14.93 6.03
C TYR A 83 5.05 -15.98 7.07
N LYS A 84 4.12 -16.89 7.42
CA LYS A 84 4.36 -17.99 8.36
C LYS A 84 5.42 -18.97 7.83
N GLU A 85 5.29 -19.39 6.58
CA GLU A 85 6.21 -20.34 5.93
C GLU A 85 7.66 -19.84 5.86
N ARG A 86 7.86 -18.53 5.73
CA ARG A 86 9.20 -17.94 5.63
C ARG A 86 9.93 -17.78 6.96
N LYS A 87 9.28 -18.05 8.09
CA LYS A 87 9.94 -18.02 9.39
C LYS A 87 10.83 -19.26 9.53
N SER A 88 12.14 -19.06 9.35
CA SER A 88 13.15 -20.11 9.44
C SER A 88 13.40 -20.60 10.87
N ARG A 89 13.01 -19.84 11.89
CA ARG A 89 13.20 -20.19 13.31
C ARG A 89 12.00 -20.99 13.82
N LYS A 90 12.21 -22.27 14.09
CA LYS A 90 11.18 -23.21 14.58
C LYS A 90 11.21 -23.42 16.09
N ASN A 91 11.48 -22.36 16.86
CA ASN A 91 11.34 -22.43 18.32
C ASN A 91 9.90 -22.05 18.71
N GLU A 92 9.43 -22.58 19.84
CA GLU A 92 8.06 -22.42 20.31
C GLU A 92 7.65 -20.94 20.44
N VAL A 93 8.49 -20.13 21.08
CA VAL A 93 8.25 -18.69 21.26
C VAL A 93 8.13 -17.96 19.91
N GLY A 94 8.99 -18.27 18.95
CA GLY A 94 8.98 -17.64 17.64
C GLY A 94 7.76 -18.04 16.80
N GLN A 95 7.27 -19.26 16.95
CA GLN A 95 6.05 -19.72 16.32
C GLN A 95 4.82 -19.01 16.90
N ILE A 96 4.70 -18.96 18.23
CA ILE A 96 3.62 -18.23 18.91
C ILE A 96 3.59 -16.77 18.46
N MET A 97 4.73 -16.07 18.48
CA MET A 97 4.80 -14.68 18.02
C MET A 97 4.39 -14.52 16.54
N THR A 98 4.76 -15.47 15.70
CA THR A 98 4.41 -15.45 14.27
C THR A 98 2.91 -15.63 14.08
N ASP A 99 2.30 -16.58 14.78
CA ASP A 99 0.88 -16.85 14.69
C ASP A 99 0.04 -15.71 15.25
N GLU A 100 0.41 -15.14 16.40
CA GLU A 100 -0.28 -13.98 16.96
C GLU A 100 -0.16 -12.74 16.07
N THR A 101 1.00 -12.53 15.43
CA THR A 101 1.16 -11.43 14.45
C THR A 101 0.26 -11.63 13.24
N ALA A 102 0.23 -12.84 12.67
CA ALA A 102 -0.60 -13.14 11.52
C ALA A 102 -2.09 -12.97 11.84
N LYS A 103 -2.51 -13.45 13.02
CA LYS A 103 -3.87 -13.30 13.53
C LYS A 103 -4.25 -11.83 13.73
N PHE A 104 -3.40 -11.05 14.38
CA PHE A 104 -3.63 -9.60 14.56
C PHE A 104 -3.86 -8.87 13.24
N ILE A 105 -3.07 -9.19 12.20
CA ILE A 105 -3.24 -8.59 10.87
C ILE A 105 -4.55 -9.06 10.20
N GLN A 106 -4.90 -10.35 10.33
CA GLN A 106 -6.17 -10.90 9.82
C GLN A 106 -7.39 -10.28 10.49
N ASP A 107 -7.36 -10.11 11.81
CA ASP A 107 -8.45 -9.49 12.56
C ASP A 107 -8.63 -8.02 12.13
N GLY A 108 -7.55 -7.36 11.68
CA GLY A 108 -7.56 -5.99 11.17
C GLY A 108 -8.18 -5.79 9.78
N ILE A 109 -8.56 -6.84 9.06
CA ILE A 109 -9.10 -6.75 7.68
C ILE A 109 -10.38 -5.89 7.62
N GLN A 110 -11.23 -5.97 8.64
CA GLN A 110 -12.47 -5.19 8.75
C GLN A 110 -12.28 -3.85 9.47
N GLY A 111 -11.03 -3.49 9.75
CA GLY A 111 -10.67 -2.38 10.64
C GLY A 111 -10.52 -2.85 12.09
N LEU A 112 -9.48 -2.37 12.76
CA LEU A 112 -9.28 -2.62 14.19
C LEU A 112 -10.24 -1.74 14.99
N ALA A 113 -10.87 -2.32 16.02
CA ALA A 113 -11.70 -1.57 16.95
C ALA A 113 -10.88 -0.43 17.57
N LYS A 114 -11.48 0.77 17.66
CA LYS A 114 -10.87 1.89 18.39
C LYS A 114 -10.88 1.53 19.88
N ASN A 115 -9.69 1.30 20.44
CA ASN A 115 -9.46 1.36 21.87
C ASN A 115 -9.36 2.83 22.32
#